data_AF-A0A956JQI6-F1
#
_entry.id   AF-A0A956JQI6-F1
#
_cell.length_a   1.000
_cell.length_b   1.000
_cell.length_c   1.000
_cell.angle_alpha   90.00
_cell.angle_beta   90.00
_cell.angle_gamma   90.00
#
_symmetry.space_group_name_H-M   'P 1'
#
loop_
_entity.id
_entity.type
_entity.pdbx_description
1 polymer ?
#
loop_
_entity_poly.entity_id
_entity_poly.type
_entity_poly.pdbx_seq_one_letter_code
_entity_poly.pdbx_strand_id
1 'polypeptide(L)'
;MTVQTDATVQTSPPQQDSTRASFSCQQHFASTGQCPQDRCQDVCGGSGVARDAGAGGGCARGCGPLPCDRLALEHCEARGCVAVDNCAGERVCTAPLAPGGRSGCVGFGQLALGACCKQLQRRCGDVRIFDASCGKTLGMTPQQLPVCLSCGDGRCSPPENYCNCPEDCEQTSAP
;
A
#
# COMPACT_ATOMS: atom_id res chain seq x y z
N MET A 1 48.55 43.02 -7.79
CA MET A 1 47.19 42.59 -7.42
C MET A 1 47.00 41.21 -8.03
N THR A 2 47.14 40.16 -7.22
CA THR A 2 47.16 38.78 -7.68
C THR A 2 45.78 38.18 -7.39
N VAL A 3 45.02 37.86 -8.44
CA VAL A 3 43.68 37.29 -8.31
C VAL A 3 43.83 35.77 -8.18
N GLN A 4 43.42 35.23 -7.04
CA GLN A 4 43.31 33.80 -6.78
C GLN A 4 42.10 33.23 -7.53
N THR A 5 42.31 32.12 -8.25
CA THR A 5 41.24 31.31 -8.88
C THR A 5 40.72 30.27 -7.90
N ASP A 6 39.43 30.35 -7.60
CA ASP A 6 38.66 29.43 -6.76
C ASP A 6 38.40 28.11 -7.51
N ALA A 7 38.67 26.98 -6.85
CA ALA A 7 38.51 25.63 -7.40
C ALA A 7 37.14 25.06 -7.00
N THR A 8 36.27 24.86 -8.01
CA THR A 8 34.94 24.27 -7.83
C THR A 8 35.05 22.79 -7.47
N VAL A 9 34.67 22.44 -6.24
CA VAL A 9 34.54 21.06 -5.78
C VAL A 9 33.31 20.43 -6.42
N GLN A 10 33.52 19.54 -7.40
CA GLN A 10 32.48 18.66 -7.94
C GLN A 10 32.23 17.50 -6.96
N THR A 11 31.21 17.62 -6.11
CA THR A 11 30.63 16.47 -5.41
C THR A 11 29.76 15.68 -6.38
N SER A 12 30.25 14.52 -6.82
CA SER A 12 29.44 13.55 -7.55
C SER A 12 28.32 12.99 -6.63
N PRO A 13 27.10 12.78 -7.15
CA PRO A 13 26.03 12.14 -6.39
C PRO A 13 26.41 10.68 -6.06
N PRO A 14 25.96 10.13 -4.91
CA PRO A 14 26.24 8.76 -4.53
C PRO A 14 25.67 7.81 -5.59
N GLN A 15 26.53 6.96 -6.15
CA GLN A 15 26.10 5.87 -7.03
C GLN A 15 25.20 4.94 -6.22
N GLN A 16 23.90 4.91 -6.55
CA GLN A 16 22.97 3.95 -5.97
C GLN A 16 23.39 2.55 -6.43
N ASP A 17 23.79 1.73 -5.46
CA ASP A 17 24.28 0.38 -5.66
C ASP A 17 23.17 -0.51 -6.24
N SER A 18 23.32 -0.86 -7.52
CA SER A 18 22.35 -1.57 -8.35
C SER A 18 22.29 -3.09 -8.07
N THR A 19 22.75 -3.52 -6.88
CA THR A 19 22.82 -4.93 -6.49
C THR A 19 22.19 -5.21 -5.14
N ARG A 20 20.98 -4.67 -4.88
CA ARG A 20 20.16 -5.15 -3.76
C ARG A 20 19.69 -6.57 -4.08
N ALA A 21 20.51 -7.56 -3.76
CA ALA A 21 20.17 -8.97 -3.90
C ALA A 21 18.81 -9.23 -3.22
N SER A 22 17.81 -9.64 -4.00
CA SER A 22 16.47 -9.90 -3.51
C SER A 22 16.51 -11.05 -2.49
N PHE A 23 16.15 -10.77 -1.24
CA PHE A 23 16.10 -11.79 -0.20
C PHE A 23 15.08 -12.90 -0.56
N SER A 24 15.52 -14.16 -0.59
CA SER A 24 14.67 -15.33 -0.86
C SER A 24 14.37 -16.12 0.41
N CYS A 25 13.09 -16.15 0.81
CA CYS A 25 12.62 -16.93 1.96
C CYS A 25 12.93 -18.42 1.83
N GLN A 26 12.79 -18.98 0.62
CA GLN A 26 13.03 -20.39 0.36
C GLN A 26 14.51 -20.74 0.50
N GLN A 27 15.42 -19.91 -0.05
CA GLN A 27 16.86 -20.15 0.06
C GLN A 27 17.34 -20.00 1.51
N HIS A 28 16.86 -19.01 2.24
CA HIS A 28 17.21 -18.82 3.65
C HIS A 28 16.74 -19.99 4.53
N PHE A 29 15.53 -20.50 4.29
CA PHE A 29 15.04 -21.66 5.02
C PHE A 29 15.80 -22.93 4.66
N ALA A 30 16.14 -23.13 3.39
CA ALA A 30 16.94 -24.27 2.96
C ALA A 30 18.35 -24.27 3.57
N SER A 31 18.94 -23.10 3.83
CA SER A 31 20.28 -23.00 4.43
C SER A 31 20.29 -23.02 5.96
N THR A 32 19.27 -22.49 6.62
CA THR A 32 19.25 -22.32 8.08
C THR A 32 18.27 -23.22 8.82
N GLY A 33 17.28 -23.78 8.12
CA GLY A 33 16.13 -24.45 8.75
C GLY A 33 15.19 -23.50 9.51
N GLN A 34 15.41 -22.19 9.47
CA GLN A 34 14.62 -21.16 10.15
C GLN A 34 13.89 -20.28 9.14
N CYS A 35 12.64 -19.95 9.44
CA CYS A 35 11.85 -19.02 8.63
C CYS A 35 11.81 -17.65 9.33
N PRO A 36 12.41 -16.60 8.75
CA PRO A 36 12.53 -15.29 9.40
C PRO A 36 11.20 -14.57 9.35
N GLN A 37 10.52 -14.50 10.49
CA GLN A 37 9.12 -14.07 10.60
C GLN A 37 8.90 -12.58 10.36
N ASP A 38 9.96 -11.78 10.25
CA ASP A 38 9.93 -10.35 9.93
C ASP A 38 9.68 -10.07 8.44
N ARG A 39 9.97 -11.05 7.57
CA ARG A 39 9.89 -10.91 6.09
C ARG A 39 9.34 -12.13 5.37
N CYS A 40 9.20 -13.23 6.09
CA CYS A 40 8.69 -14.50 5.59
C CYS A 40 7.65 -15.07 6.57
N GLN A 41 6.89 -16.04 6.09
CA GLN A 41 5.95 -16.81 6.89
C GLN A 41 6.18 -18.30 6.67
N ASP A 42 5.92 -19.09 7.70
CA ASP A 42 5.82 -20.53 7.52
C ASP A 42 4.68 -20.83 6.53
N VAL A 43 4.98 -21.65 5.53
CA VAL A 43 4.01 -22.10 4.53
C VAL A 43 3.98 -23.61 4.50
N CYS A 44 2.85 -24.13 4.08
CA CYS A 44 2.69 -25.55 3.84
C CYS A 44 3.17 -25.92 2.43
N GLY A 45 4.19 -26.78 2.34
CA GLY A 45 4.76 -27.28 1.09
C GLY A 45 3.75 -28.16 0.35
N GLY A 46 3.20 -27.64 -0.74
CA GLY A 46 2.10 -28.25 -1.51
C GLY A 46 0.95 -27.27 -1.67
N SER A 47 1.07 -26.34 -2.63
CA SER A 47 -0.05 -25.49 -3.10
C SER A 47 -0.78 -24.61 -2.08
N GLY A 48 -0.03 -24.03 -1.12
CA GLY A 48 -0.29 -22.67 -0.66
C GLY A 48 -1.63 -22.39 0.02
N VAL A 49 -1.80 -22.87 1.25
CA VAL A 49 -2.37 -22.10 2.38
C VAL A 49 -2.11 -22.93 3.64
N ALA A 50 -1.44 -22.34 4.63
CA ALA A 50 -1.38 -22.92 5.96
C ALA A 50 -2.79 -22.85 6.56
N ARG A 51 -3.57 -23.92 6.43
CA ARG A 51 -4.76 -24.11 7.27
C ARG A 51 -4.29 -24.66 8.59
N ASP A 52 -4.91 -24.18 9.66
CA ASP A 52 -4.65 -24.53 11.05
C ASP A 52 -4.25 -25.99 11.18
N ALA A 53 -3.14 -26.24 11.88
CA ALA A 53 -2.58 -27.55 12.16
C ALA A 53 -3.54 -28.35 13.08
N GLY A 54 -4.69 -28.75 12.55
CA GLY A 54 -5.52 -29.80 13.09
C GLY A 54 -4.74 -31.11 12.94
N ALA A 55 -4.48 -31.74 14.08
CA ALA A 55 -3.65 -32.92 14.23
C ALA A 55 -3.97 -34.01 13.18
N GLY A 56 -3.03 -34.29 12.27
CA GLY A 56 -3.05 -35.51 11.46
C GLY A 56 -2.52 -35.41 10.03
N GLY A 57 -2.51 -34.22 9.42
CA GLY A 57 -1.99 -34.02 8.06
C GLY A 57 -0.55 -33.52 8.08
N GLY A 58 0.43 -34.41 7.93
CA GLY A 58 1.86 -34.09 7.86
C GLY A 58 2.21 -33.25 6.64
N CYS A 59 2.03 -31.94 6.75
CA CYS A 59 2.45 -30.99 5.74
C CYS A 59 3.97 -30.74 5.85
N ALA A 60 4.69 -30.78 4.73
CA ALA A 60 6.10 -30.39 4.71
C ALA A 60 6.23 -28.90 5.04
N ARG A 61 6.94 -28.57 6.12
CA ARG A 61 7.20 -27.18 6.50
C ARG A 61 8.03 -26.49 5.42
N GLY A 62 7.55 -25.36 4.93
CA GLY A 62 8.25 -24.47 4.02
C GLY A 62 8.29 -23.04 4.54
N CYS A 63 9.03 -22.17 3.84
CA CYS A 63 9.10 -20.75 4.15
C CYS A 63 8.79 -19.94 2.90
N GLY A 64 7.79 -19.06 3.01
CA GLY A 64 7.28 -18.27 1.91
C GLY A 64 7.35 -16.77 2.19
N PRO A 65 7.19 -15.93 1.17
CA PRO A 65 7.12 -14.49 1.33
C PRO A 65 5.95 -14.07 2.24
N LEU A 66 6.17 -13.11 3.15
CA LEU A 66 5.04 -12.36 3.73
C LEU A 66 4.30 -11.58 2.64
N PRO A 67 2.95 -11.51 2.69
CA PRO A 67 2.20 -10.58 1.87
C PRO A 67 2.49 -9.13 2.28
N CYS A 68 2.31 -8.19 1.34
CA CYS A 68 2.68 -6.79 1.55
C CYS A 68 2.01 -6.15 2.77
N ASP A 69 0.76 -6.54 3.06
CA ASP A 69 -0.03 -6.03 4.19
C ASP A 69 0.49 -6.45 5.57
N ARG A 70 1.43 -7.40 5.61
CA ARG A 70 2.11 -7.86 6.82
C ARG A 70 3.61 -7.57 6.84
N LEU A 71 4.14 -6.92 5.81
CA LEU A 71 5.54 -6.50 5.79
C LEU A 71 5.74 -5.22 6.60
N ALA A 72 6.82 -5.19 7.38
CA ALA A 72 7.31 -3.96 7.98
C ALA A 72 7.66 -2.92 6.89
N LEU A 73 7.45 -1.64 7.16
CA LEU A 73 7.67 -0.55 6.20
C LEU A 73 9.10 -0.54 5.63
N GLU A 74 10.08 -0.86 6.46
CA GLU A 74 11.50 -0.98 6.09
C GLU A 74 11.79 -2.05 5.03
N HIS A 75 10.88 -3.00 4.84
CA HIS A 75 10.98 -4.08 3.87
C HIS A 75 10.01 -3.94 2.69
N CYS A 76 9.16 -2.91 2.70
CA CYS A 76 8.06 -2.77 1.75
C CYS A 76 8.56 -2.64 0.29
N GLU A 77 9.39 -1.63 0.02
CA GLU A 77 9.85 -1.33 -1.35
C GLU A 77 10.80 -2.40 -1.90
N ALA A 78 11.62 -3.01 -1.04
CA ALA A 78 12.53 -4.09 -1.41
C ALA A 78 11.81 -5.34 -1.95
N ARG A 79 10.49 -5.40 -1.78
CA ARG A 79 9.64 -6.54 -2.10
C ARG A 79 8.66 -6.24 -3.25
N GLY A 80 8.82 -5.09 -3.91
CA GLY A 80 7.90 -4.66 -4.96
C GLY A 80 6.50 -4.28 -4.43
N CYS A 81 6.38 -4.05 -3.11
CA CYS A 81 5.19 -3.49 -2.50
C CYS A 81 5.24 -1.96 -2.52
N VAL A 82 4.13 -1.31 -2.19
CA VAL A 82 4.01 0.15 -2.14
C VAL A 82 3.70 0.60 -0.72
N ALA A 83 4.48 1.57 -0.22
CA ALA A 83 4.21 2.23 1.05
C ALA A 83 3.28 3.42 0.85
N VAL A 84 2.14 3.43 1.54
CA VAL A 84 1.07 4.43 1.37
C VAL A 84 0.50 4.83 2.72
N ASP A 85 -0.06 6.02 2.82
CA ASP A 85 -0.75 6.46 4.04
C ASP A 85 -2.23 6.07 3.96
N ASN A 86 -2.74 5.38 4.98
CA ASN A 86 -4.14 4.98 5.07
C ASN A 86 -5.03 6.13 5.57
N CYS A 87 -6.33 5.86 5.71
CA CYS A 87 -7.30 6.83 6.22
C CYS A 87 -7.15 7.20 7.71
N ALA A 88 -6.34 6.46 8.47
CA ALA A 88 -5.96 6.82 9.83
C ALA A 88 -4.69 7.69 9.88
N GLY A 89 -4.05 7.97 8.72
CA GLY A 89 -2.77 8.66 8.66
C GLY A 89 -1.57 7.77 8.98
N GLU A 90 -1.77 6.46 9.07
CA GLU A 90 -0.71 5.48 9.30
C GLU A 90 -0.11 5.06 7.97
N ARG A 91 1.21 4.95 7.95
CA ARG A 91 1.92 4.46 6.78
C ARG A 91 1.88 2.94 6.78
N VAL A 92 1.32 2.35 5.73
CA VAL A 92 1.13 0.90 5.58
C VAL A 92 1.79 0.40 4.32
N CYS A 93 2.18 -0.86 4.31
CA CYS A 93 2.66 -1.53 3.12
C CYS A 93 1.51 -2.28 2.44
N THR A 94 1.40 -2.18 1.12
CA THR A 94 0.34 -2.84 0.37
C THR A 94 0.83 -3.35 -0.98
N ALA A 95 0.11 -4.32 -1.54
CA ALA A 95 0.43 -4.82 -2.86
C ALA A 95 0.19 -3.71 -3.90
N PRO A 96 1.04 -3.58 -4.92
CA PRO A 96 0.71 -2.72 -6.03
C PRO A 96 -0.59 -3.24 -6.64
N LEU A 97 -1.56 -2.35 -6.88
CA LEU A 97 -2.63 -2.67 -7.81
C LEU A 97 -1.99 -2.94 -9.17
N ALA A 98 -2.52 -3.92 -9.91
CA ALA A 98 -2.12 -4.17 -11.30
C ALA A 98 -2.01 -2.82 -12.03
N PRO A 99 -1.01 -2.62 -12.92
CA PRO A 99 -0.63 -1.31 -13.45
C PRO A 99 -1.80 -0.64 -14.20
N GLY A 100 -2.67 0.00 -13.42
CA GLY A 100 -3.88 0.69 -13.84
C GLY A 100 -3.55 2.15 -13.90
N GLY A 101 -2.68 2.54 -14.84
CA GLY A 101 -2.31 3.93 -15.01
C GLY A 101 -1.05 4.07 -15.84
N ARG A 102 -1.20 4.18 -17.16
CA ARG A 102 -0.10 4.58 -18.06
C ARG A 102 0.33 6.06 -17.85
N SER A 103 -0.33 6.76 -16.93
CA SER A 103 -0.33 8.22 -16.81
C SER A 103 0.44 8.76 -15.59
N GLY A 104 1.05 7.89 -14.76
CA GLY A 104 1.82 8.31 -13.58
C GLY A 104 1.00 8.88 -12.41
N CYS A 105 -0.33 8.82 -12.47
CA CYS A 105 -1.24 9.25 -11.41
C CYS A 105 -2.42 8.28 -11.29
N VAL A 106 -3.11 8.31 -10.15
CA VAL A 106 -4.27 7.48 -9.83
C VAL A 106 -5.56 8.19 -10.26
N GLY A 107 -6.40 7.49 -11.02
CA GLY A 107 -7.65 8.00 -11.58
C GLY A 107 -8.81 8.01 -10.60
N PHE A 108 -9.95 8.56 -11.05
CA PHE A 108 -11.17 8.66 -10.26
C PHE A 108 -11.68 7.29 -9.79
N GLY A 109 -12.12 7.21 -8.54
CA GLY A 109 -12.68 6.01 -7.93
C GLY A 109 -11.66 4.89 -7.64
N GLN A 110 -10.37 5.10 -7.93
CA GLN A 110 -9.32 4.13 -7.66
C GLN A 110 -8.67 4.37 -6.28
N LEU A 111 -8.15 3.31 -5.66
CA LEU A 111 -7.37 3.42 -4.42
C LEU A 111 -6.12 4.26 -4.67
N ALA A 112 -5.92 5.26 -3.82
CA ALA A 112 -4.86 6.25 -3.92
C ALA A 112 -3.49 5.69 -3.48
N LEU A 113 -3.02 4.66 -4.19
CA LEU A 113 -1.68 4.07 -4.00
C LEU A 113 -0.52 4.98 -4.44
N GLY A 114 -0.85 6.11 -5.04
CA GLY A 114 0.07 7.16 -5.44
C GLY A 114 -0.61 8.52 -5.38
N ALA A 115 -0.06 9.49 -6.10
CA ALA A 115 -0.69 10.79 -6.28
C ALA A 115 -1.96 10.65 -7.13
N CYS A 116 -3.06 11.26 -6.68
CA CYS A 116 -4.25 11.38 -7.50
C CYS A 116 -3.97 12.27 -8.73
N CYS A 117 -4.65 12.01 -9.84
CA CYS A 117 -4.55 12.86 -11.02
C CYS A 117 -5.05 14.29 -10.73
N LYS A 118 -4.68 15.24 -11.58
CA LYS A 118 -5.09 16.65 -11.45
C LYS A 118 -6.61 16.77 -11.26
N GLN A 119 -7.04 17.66 -10.36
CA GLN A 119 -8.44 17.87 -9.94
C GLN A 119 -9.05 16.75 -9.08
N LEU A 120 -8.31 15.68 -8.80
CA LEU A 120 -8.77 14.65 -7.87
C LEU A 120 -8.10 14.83 -6.51
N GLN A 121 -8.86 14.54 -5.46
CA GLN A 121 -8.45 14.63 -4.07
C GLN A 121 -8.42 13.24 -3.44
N ARG A 122 -7.42 13.00 -2.59
CA ARG A 122 -7.33 11.79 -1.78
C ARG A 122 -8.37 11.88 -0.67
N ARG A 123 -9.34 10.99 -0.66
CA ARG A 123 -10.46 11.01 0.28
C ARG A 123 -10.66 9.69 0.99
N CYS A 124 -11.21 9.82 2.18
CA CYS A 124 -11.53 8.76 3.11
C CYS A 124 -12.98 8.93 3.52
N GLY A 125 -13.56 7.83 3.97
CA GLY A 125 -14.90 7.82 4.52
C GLY A 125 -15.89 7.06 3.66
N ASP A 126 -16.83 6.43 4.36
CA ASP A 126 -17.90 5.66 3.75
C ASP A 126 -19.12 5.74 4.65
N VAL A 127 -20.29 5.60 4.04
CA VAL A 127 -21.56 5.58 4.76
C VAL A 127 -21.72 4.18 5.33
N ARG A 128 -21.76 4.08 6.67
CA ARG A 128 -22.10 2.81 7.32
C ARG A 128 -23.55 2.47 7.01
N ILE A 129 -23.76 1.29 6.44
CA ILE A 129 -25.08 0.84 5.97
C ILE A 129 -26.10 0.76 7.13
N PHE A 130 -25.65 0.48 8.35
CA PHE A 130 -26.54 0.19 9.48
C PHE A 130 -27.10 1.43 10.19
N ASP A 131 -26.30 2.48 10.35
CA ASP A 131 -26.67 3.67 11.12
C ASP A 131 -26.57 4.95 10.28
N ALA A 132 -26.28 4.82 8.99
CA ALA A 132 -26.02 5.92 8.07
C ALA A 132 -25.04 6.94 8.67
N SER A 133 -24.08 6.50 9.49
CA SER A 133 -23.01 7.34 10.03
C SER A 133 -21.75 7.24 9.19
N CYS A 134 -20.88 8.25 9.30
CA CYS A 134 -19.60 8.21 8.61
C CYS A 134 -18.61 7.29 9.33
N GLY A 135 -18.27 6.19 8.66
CA GLY A 135 -17.04 5.46 8.96
C GLY A 135 -15.86 6.26 8.44
N LYS A 136 -14.71 6.20 9.14
CA LYS A 136 -13.44 6.75 8.64
C LYS A 136 -12.84 5.94 7.48
N THR A 137 -13.52 4.88 7.06
CA THR A 137 -12.93 3.76 6.35
C THR A 137 -13.82 3.39 5.18
N LEU A 138 -13.28 3.45 3.97
CA LEU A 138 -13.87 2.79 2.82
C LEU A 138 -13.79 1.30 3.12
N GLY A 139 -14.93 0.66 3.37
CA GLY A 139 -15.03 -0.73 3.88
C GLY A 139 -14.50 -1.81 2.93
N MET A 140 -13.71 -1.43 1.92
CA MET A 140 -13.31 -2.28 0.81
C MET A 140 -11.92 -2.92 0.99
N THR A 141 -11.09 -2.44 1.93
CA THR A 141 -9.76 -3.05 2.18
C THR A 141 -9.44 -3.11 3.68
N PRO A 142 -8.74 -4.17 4.16
CA PRO A 142 -8.27 -4.24 5.55
C PRO A 142 -7.41 -3.03 5.95
N GLN A 143 -6.71 -2.43 4.97
CA GLN A 143 -5.79 -1.31 5.16
C GLN A 143 -6.48 0.05 5.13
N GLN A 144 -7.78 0.13 4.82
CA GLN A 144 -8.55 1.38 4.84
C GLN A 144 -7.90 2.47 3.99
N LEU A 145 -7.54 2.11 2.75
CA LEU A 145 -6.85 3.01 1.85
C LEU A 145 -7.80 4.10 1.30
N PRO A 146 -7.31 5.33 1.10
CA PRO A 146 -8.09 6.38 0.48
C PRO A 146 -8.35 6.10 -1.00
N VAL A 147 -9.33 6.80 -1.57
CA VAL A 147 -9.63 6.82 -3.02
C VAL A 147 -9.48 8.22 -3.59
N CYS A 148 -9.25 8.32 -4.90
CA CYS A 148 -9.18 9.60 -5.60
C CYS A 148 -10.57 10.03 -6.09
N LEU A 149 -11.10 11.14 -5.59
CA LEU A 149 -12.44 11.66 -5.90
C LEU A 149 -12.38 13.09 -6.45
N SER A 150 -13.44 13.52 -7.13
CA SER A 150 -13.56 14.85 -7.74
C SER A 150 -14.22 15.88 -6.81
N CYS A 151 -14.08 15.73 -5.49
CA CYS A 151 -14.80 16.62 -4.59
C CYS A 151 -14.44 18.11 -4.84
N GLY A 152 -15.43 18.99 -4.73
CA GLY A 152 -15.36 20.42 -4.99
C GLY A 152 -15.74 20.79 -6.43
N ASP A 153 -16.23 19.86 -7.24
CA ASP A 153 -16.70 20.11 -8.60
C ASP A 153 -18.19 20.51 -8.67
N GLY A 154 -18.88 20.51 -7.53
CA GLY A 154 -20.30 20.84 -7.40
C GLY A 154 -21.25 19.71 -7.80
N ARG A 155 -20.75 18.48 -7.97
CA ARG A 155 -21.54 17.29 -8.31
C ARG A 155 -21.29 16.19 -7.30
N CYS A 156 -22.34 15.51 -6.86
CA CYS A 156 -22.22 14.29 -6.08
C CYS A 156 -22.40 13.07 -7.01
N SER A 157 -21.29 12.44 -7.41
CA SER A 157 -21.29 11.29 -8.32
C SER A 157 -20.69 10.05 -7.66
N PRO A 158 -21.28 8.83 -7.77
CA PRO A 158 -20.67 7.63 -7.22
C PRO A 158 -19.20 7.47 -7.66
N PRO A 159 -18.25 7.17 -6.74
CA PRO A 159 -18.45 6.71 -5.36
C PRO A 159 -18.41 7.82 -4.28
N GLU A 160 -18.62 9.09 -4.65
CA GLU A 160 -18.74 10.21 -3.71
C GLU A 160 -20.00 10.07 -2.86
N ASN A 161 -19.90 10.50 -1.61
CA ASN A 161 -20.98 10.54 -0.64
C ASN A 161 -20.69 11.60 0.44
N TYR A 162 -21.67 11.88 1.29
CA TYR A 162 -21.55 12.93 2.31
C TYR A 162 -20.42 12.69 3.34
N CYS A 163 -19.88 11.47 3.44
CA CYS A 163 -18.76 11.17 4.33
C CYS A 163 -17.38 11.41 3.72
N ASN A 164 -17.24 11.30 2.39
CA ASN A 164 -15.96 11.46 1.70
C ASN A 164 -15.85 12.74 0.84
N CYS A 165 -16.99 13.30 0.41
CA CYS A 165 -17.13 14.57 -0.30
C CYS A 165 -18.29 15.41 0.28
N PRO A 166 -18.24 15.82 1.56
CA PRO A 166 -19.30 16.64 2.16
C PRO A 166 -19.53 17.99 1.47
N GLU A 167 -18.57 18.48 0.68
CA GLU A 167 -18.69 19.72 -0.08
C GLU A 167 -19.64 19.63 -1.28
N ASP A 168 -19.84 18.45 -1.87
CA ASP A 168 -20.73 18.25 -3.02
C ASP A 168 -21.92 17.34 -2.70
N CYS A 169 -21.75 16.47 -1.70
CA CYS A 169 -22.73 15.51 -1.26
C CYS A 169 -23.32 15.96 0.06
N GLU A 170 -24.50 16.56 0.02
CA GLU A 170 -25.27 16.82 1.24
C GLU A 170 -25.74 15.49 1.85
N GLN A 171 -25.79 15.44 3.18
CA GLN A 171 -26.54 14.39 3.89
C GLN A 171 -28.02 14.68 3.64
N THR A 172 -28.54 14.30 2.47
CA THR A 172 -29.97 14.29 2.23
C THR A 172 -30.54 13.33 3.27
N SER A 173 -31.12 13.93 4.31
CA SER A 173 -32.01 13.26 5.25
C SER A 173 -32.85 12.28 4.43
N ALA A 174 -32.77 11.00 4.76
CA ALA A 174 -33.63 10.00 4.14
C ALA A 174 -35.07 10.53 4.07
N PRO A 175 -35.81 10.27 2.97
CA PRO A 175 -37.23 10.61 2.92
C PRO A 175 -37.98 10.05 4.14
#